data_AF-A0A0B1S5W6-F1
#
_entry.id   AF-A0A0B1S5W6-F1
#
_cell.length_a   1.000
_cell.length_b   1.000
_cell.length_c   1.000
_cell.angle_alpha   90.00
_cell.angle_beta   90.00
_cell.angle_gamma   90.00
#
_symmetry.space_group_name_H-M   'P 1'
#
loop_
_entity.id
_entity.type
_entity.pdbx_description
1 polymer ?
#
loop_
_entity_poly.entity_id
_entity_poly.type
_entity_poly.pdbx_seq_one_letter_code
_entity_poly.pdbx_strand_id
1 'polypeptide(L)'
;MRSFSGKTAAFALPILQSLLETPQKLFALVLTPTRELAFQIAQQFEALGAGIGLVVAVIVGGVDMTTQALALAKRPHIIVG
;
A
#
# COMPACT_ATOMS: atom_id res chain seq x y z
N MET A 1 -19.57 -13.46 8.88
CA MET A 1 -18.55 -12.40 9.08
C MET A 1 -17.81 -12.18 7.77
N ARG A 2 -18.22 -11.18 6.96
CA ARG A 2 -17.60 -10.87 5.66
C ARG A 2 -16.36 -9.99 5.91
N SER A 3 -15.22 -10.62 6.17
CA SER A 3 -13.96 -9.95 6.57
C SER A 3 -13.23 -9.35 5.36
N PHE A 4 -13.59 -8.12 5.00
CA PHE A 4 -12.77 -7.30 4.12
C PHE A 4 -11.53 -6.72 4.83
N SER A 5 -11.60 -6.54 6.15
CA SER A 5 -10.47 -6.07 6.99
C SER A 5 -9.51 -7.21 7.41
N GLY A 6 -10.04 -8.38 7.75
CA GLY A 6 -9.23 -9.47 8.33
C GLY A 6 -8.21 -10.12 7.39
N LYS A 7 -8.46 -10.15 6.08
CA LYS A 7 -7.49 -10.69 5.10
C LYS A 7 -6.35 -9.70 4.84
N THR A 8 -6.67 -8.40 4.75
CA THR A 8 -5.69 -7.35 4.52
C THR A 8 -4.74 -7.21 5.69
N ALA A 9 -5.24 -7.22 6.93
CA ALA A 9 -4.38 -7.21 8.11
C ALA A 9 -3.45 -8.43 8.18
N ALA A 10 -3.91 -9.61 7.74
CA ALA A 10 -3.14 -10.84 7.79
C ALA A 10 -1.85 -10.81 6.95
N PHE A 11 -1.83 -10.08 5.83
CA PHE A 11 -0.62 -9.88 5.04
C PHE A 11 0.04 -8.52 5.27
N ALA A 12 -0.71 -7.47 5.62
CA ALA A 12 -0.14 -6.15 5.83
C ALA A 12 0.75 -6.08 7.08
N LEU A 13 0.33 -6.70 8.19
CA LEU A 13 1.11 -6.70 9.44
C LEU A 13 2.51 -7.31 9.29
N PRO A 14 2.69 -8.53 8.75
CA PRO A 14 4.04 -9.08 8.58
C PRO A 14 4.90 -8.24 7.62
N ILE A 15 4.30 -7.66 6.57
CA ILE A 15 5.02 -6.75 5.65
C ILE A 15 5.52 -5.51 6.40
N LEU A 16 4.67 -4.91 7.25
CA LEU A 16 5.05 -3.73 8.04
C LEU A 16 6.09 -4.05 9.12
N GLN A 17 6.00 -5.23 9.74
CA GLN A 17 7.01 -5.69 10.70
C GLN A 17 8.37 -5.84 10.03
N SER A 18 8.45 -6.53 8.88
CA SER A 18 9.70 -6.68 8.15
C SER A 18 10.25 -5.33 7.65
N LEU A 19 9.38 -4.40 7.25
CA LEU A 19 9.78 -3.06 6.87
C LEU A 19 10.38 -2.27 8.05
N LEU A 20 9.86 -2.45 9.28
CA LEU A 20 10.39 -1.80 10.47
C LEU A 20 11.76 -2.34 10.87
N GLU A 21 11.97 -3.64 10.72
CA GLU A 21 13.27 -4.29 11.00
C GLU A 21 14.32 -3.89 9.96
N THR A 22 13.93 -3.77 8.70
CA THR A 22 14.82 -3.37 7.60
C THR A 22 14.19 -2.25 6.76
N PRO A 23 14.30 -0.98 7.19
CA PRO A 23 13.70 0.14 6.49
C PRO A 23 14.21 0.29 5.05
N GLN A 24 13.31 0.08 4.08
CA GLN A 24 13.65 0.14 2.66
C GLN A 24 12.51 0.78 1.84
N LYS A 25 12.88 1.60 0.86
CA LYS A 25 11.94 2.15 -0.13
C LYS A 25 11.61 1.10 -1.18
N LEU A 26 10.40 1.15 -1.74
CA LEU A 26 9.91 0.20 -2.75
C LEU A 26 9.99 -1.26 -2.22
N PHE A 27 9.51 -1.47 -1.00
CA PHE A 27 9.63 -2.72 -0.26
C PHE A 27 8.63 -3.79 -0.73
N ALA A 28 7.38 -3.39 -1.02
CA ALA A 28 6.36 -4.35 -1.44
C ALA A 28 5.48 -3.83 -2.58
N LEU A 29 5.02 -4.76 -3.41
CA LEU A 29 4.00 -4.58 -4.44
C LEU A 29 2.80 -5.47 -4.11
N VAL A 30 1.62 -4.88 -4.00
CA VAL A 30 0.37 -5.61 -3.77
C VAL A 30 -0.50 -5.51 -5.01
N LEU A 31 -0.78 -6.65 -5.63
CA LEU A 31 -1.61 -6.74 -6.84
C LEU A 31 -3.06 -7.10 -6.48
N THR A 32 -4.01 -6.39 -7.09
CA THR A 32 -5.44 -6.59 -6.81
C THR A 32 -6.29 -6.38 -8.07
N PRO A 33 -7.42 -7.11 -8.24
CA PRO A 33 -8.12 -7.12 -9.52
C PRO A 33 -8.97 -5.87 -9.80
N THR A 34 -9.20 -5.00 -8.81
CA THR A 34 -10.03 -3.80 -9.02
C THR A 34 -9.44 -2.56 -8.35
N ARG A 35 -9.83 -1.40 -8.89
CA ARG A 35 -9.41 -0.08 -8.40
C ARG A 35 -9.86 0.16 -6.97
N GLU A 36 -11.11 -0.19 -6.67
CA GLU A 36 -11.73 -0.02 -5.37
C GLU A 36 -10.98 -0.83 -4.30
N LEU A 37 -10.58 -2.06 -4.64
CA LEU A 37 -9.76 -2.88 -3.76
C LEU A 37 -8.39 -2.26 -3.53
N ALA A 38 -7.75 -1.69 -4.56
CA ALA A 38 -6.45 -1.06 -4.42
C ALA A 38 -6.48 0.10 -3.43
N PHE A 39 -7.50 0.97 -3.54
CA PHE A 39 -7.70 2.06 -2.58
C PHE A 39 -8.01 1.55 -1.17
N GLN A 40 -8.87 0.53 -1.03
CA GLN A 40 -9.18 -0.05 0.27
C GLN A 40 -7.94 -0.65 0.94
N ILE A 41 -7.13 -1.40 0.20
CA ILE A 41 -5.89 -1.99 0.70
C ILE A 41 -4.90 -0.88 1.10
N ALA A 42 -4.73 0.16 0.28
CA ALA A 42 -3.85 1.27 0.59
C ALA A 42 -4.25 2.00 1.87
N GLN A 43 -5.55 2.28 2.07
CA GLN A 43 -6.07 2.84 3.32
C GLN A 43 -5.77 1.97 4.53
N GLN A 44 -5.82 0.64 4.40
CA GLN A 44 -5.44 -0.26 5.49
C GLN A 44 -3.94 -0.18 5.80
N PHE A 45 -3.08 -0.14 4.78
CA PHE A 45 -1.64 0.06 4.99
C PHE A 45 -1.35 1.40 5.66
N GLU A 46 -1.95 2.49 5.18
CA GLU A 46 -1.79 3.82 5.78
C GLU A 46 -2.27 3.85 7.24
N ALA A 47 -3.43 3.26 7.54
CA ALA A 47 -3.95 3.18 8.91
C ALA A 47 -3.03 2.39 9.84
N LEU A 48 -2.52 1.23 9.38
CA LEU A 48 -1.62 0.38 10.16
C LEU A 48 -0.21 1.00 10.29
N GLY A 49 0.24 1.75 9.28
CA GLY A 49 1.56 2.36 9.19
C GLY A 49 1.63 3.82 9.66
N ALA A 50 0.53 4.39 10.16
CA ALA A 50 0.45 5.81 10.51
C ALA A 50 1.52 6.25 11.54
N GLY A 51 1.91 5.35 12.45
CA GLY A 51 2.92 5.63 13.48
C GLY A 51 4.37 5.53 13.03
N ILE A 52 4.64 5.08 11.79
CA ILE A 52 6.00 4.69 11.36
C ILE A 52 6.48 5.42 10.11
N GLY A 53 5.76 6.47 9.68
CA GLY A 53 6.10 7.23 8.48
C GLY A 53 5.94 6.44 7.18
N LEU A 54 5.01 5.48 7.16
CA LEU A 54 4.73 4.69 5.97
C LEU A 54 4.28 5.60 4.81
N VAL A 55 4.73 5.26 3.60
CA VAL A 55 4.35 5.94 2.37
C VAL A 55 3.84 4.90 1.41
N VAL A 56 2.59 5.06 0.96
CA VAL A 56 1.91 4.14 0.07
C VAL A 56 1.58 4.88 -1.22
N ALA A 57 1.71 4.21 -2.37
CA ALA A 57 1.21 4.72 -3.64
C ALA A 57 0.23 3.74 -4.27
N VAL A 58 -0.86 4.27 -4.82
CA VAL A 58 -1.85 3.50 -5.59
C VAL A 58 -1.63 3.77 -7.07
N ILE A 59 -1.49 2.71 -7.87
CA ILE A 59 -1.27 2.77 -9.32
C ILE A 59 -2.37 1.98 -10.01
N VAL A 60 -3.34 2.67 -10.60
CA VAL A 60 -4.51 2.05 -11.22
C VAL A 60 -4.90 2.75 -12.52
N GLY A 61 -5.68 2.07 -13.36
CA GLY A 61 -6.24 2.67 -14.57
C GLY A 61 -7.23 3.81 -14.28
N GLY A 62 -7.33 4.78 -15.19
CA GLY A 62 -8.29 5.88 -15.10
C GLY A 62 -7.93 6.99 -14.10
N VAL A 63 -6.67 7.03 -13.65
CA VAL A 63 -6.08 8.13 -12.87
C VAL A 63 -4.99 8.78 -13.74
N ASP A 64 -4.82 10.09 -13.59
CA ASP A 64 -3.81 10.86 -14.32
C ASP A 64 -2.40 10.27 -14.14
N MET A 65 -1.72 9.98 -15.25
CA MET A 65 -0.41 9.33 -15.24
C MET A 65 0.68 10.20 -14.61
N THR A 66 0.59 11.52 -14.75
CA THR A 66 1.55 12.45 -14.15
C THR A 66 1.44 12.42 -12.62
N THR A 67 0.22 12.38 -12.08
CA THR A 67 -0.03 12.24 -10.65
C THR A 67 0.54 10.93 -10.09
N GLN A 68 0.35 9.82 -10.82
CA GLN A 68 0.90 8.53 -10.42
C GLN A 68 2.43 8.50 -10.52
N ALA A 69 3.01 9.11 -11.56
CA ALA A 69 4.46 9.24 -11.70
C ALA A 69 5.07 10.06 -10.56
N LEU A 70 4.42 11.15 -10.15
CA LEU A 70 4.83 11.95 -8.98
C LEU A 70 4.72 11.15 -7.67
N ALA A 71 3.69 10.32 -7.51
CA ALA A 71 3.56 9.43 -6.36
C ALA A 71 4.70 8.40 -6.31
N LEU A 72 5.06 7.78 -7.46
CA LEU A 72 6.19 6.86 -7.57
C LEU A 72 7.54 7.56 -7.34
N ALA A 73 7.70 8.81 -7.79
CA ALA A 73 8.93 9.58 -7.62
C ALA A 73 9.24 9.85 -6.13
N LYS A 74 8.24 9.85 -5.26
CA LYS A 74 8.42 9.91 -3.80
C LYS A 74 9.05 8.63 -3.22
N ARG A 75 9.21 7.58 -4.04
CA ARG A 75 9.76 6.27 -3.67
C ARG A 75 9.00 5.67 -2.48
N PRO A 76 7.70 5.37 -2.64
CA PRO A 76 6.86 4.83 -1.58
C PRO A 76 7.43 3.53 -1.04
N HIS A 77 7.11 3.19 0.21
CA HIS A 77 7.46 1.91 0.80
C HIS A 77 6.62 0.79 0.19
N ILE A 78 5.33 1.05 -0.03
CA ILE A 78 4.37 0.07 -0.56
C ILE A 78 3.71 0.63 -1.82
N ILE A 79 3.61 -0.19 -2.86
CA ILE A 79 2.86 0.10 -4.07
C ILE A 79 1.66 -0.85 -4.13
N VAL A 80 0.47 -0.33 -4.43
CA VAL A 80 -0.76 -1.11 -4.60
C VAL A 80 -1.32 -0.85 -5.99
N GLY A 81 -1.63 -1.90 -6.76
CA GLY A 81 -2.16 -1.76 -8.12
C GLY A 81 -2.94 -2.96 -8.60
#